data_AF-A0A318AJ67-F1
#
_entry.id   AF-A0A318AJ67-F1
#
_cell.length_a   1.000
_cell.length_b   1.000
_cell.length_c   1.000
_cell.angle_alpha   90.00
_cell.angle_beta   90.00
_cell.angle_gamma   90.00
#
_symmetry.space_group_name_H-M   'P 1'
#
loop_
_entity.id
_entity.type
_entity.pdbx_description
1 polymer ?
#
loop_
_entity_poly.entity_id
_entity_poly.type
_entity_poly.pdbx_seq_one_letter_code
_entity_poly.pdbx_strand_id
1 'polypeptide(L)'
;MKRFRLVDLPLIIKIGFAPAFALVMLALMAGGAIMIQKSQSAALRQVVESDMAQNMEILKLSKRISNINGELYTVMTHKAGNIDVAKNDARMAAVLAETDAIKKDLASLKSKLPAAEQPKIAELIKSLDECRSAIDTVSGMIGVDFNMAVGFIAPFEEQYAKMTTQLDQVVAAANTRVAEQAAKKQAEAAAAISITVVLSLITLAAVAALAFLTVMNVRKSIADIAGATEKLSKGDNAIDLERLTRADELGAIVRSLKVFRDNQLHLEQLRAEQEKTAALTADERRSKEEAAAAAARESALVVSSLAEGLERLASGDLTFRVTAAFPGEYAKLKDDFNGAIAQLQDTVKVIAASTDGLRTGADEIAHASDDLSRRTEQQAASLEETAAALDELTATVRRTASGARQASDVVSTTRGEATHSGQVVHQAVSAMGEIENSSKQISQIIGVIDEIAFQTNLLALNAGV
;
A
#
# COMPACT_ATOMS: atom_id res chain seq x y z
N MET A 1 6.64 13.97 -52.24
CA MET A 1 6.19 13.99 -50.82
C MET A 1 6.87 15.15 -50.11
N LYS A 2 6.14 16.16 -49.62
CA LYS A 2 6.74 17.26 -48.85
C LYS A 2 7.34 16.66 -47.56
N ARG A 3 8.66 16.81 -47.35
CA ARG A 3 9.32 16.37 -46.11
C ARG A 3 8.75 17.20 -44.95
N PHE A 4 8.18 16.53 -43.96
CA PHE A 4 7.69 17.15 -42.74
C PHE A 4 8.88 17.77 -41.99
N ARG A 5 8.94 19.10 -41.91
CA ARG A 5 10.00 19.83 -41.22
C ARG A 5 9.45 20.37 -39.91
N LEU A 6 10.06 19.94 -38.79
CA LEU A 6 9.72 20.45 -37.45
C LEU A 6 9.84 21.98 -37.34
N VAL A 7 10.67 22.60 -38.18
CA VAL A 7 10.88 24.06 -38.24
C VAL A 7 9.67 24.81 -38.79
N ASP A 8 8.75 24.15 -39.49
CA ASP A 8 7.58 24.80 -40.11
C ASP A 8 6.32 24.81 -39.21
N LEU A 9 6.38 24.21 -38.02
CA LEU A 9 5.26 24.25 -37.06
C LEU A 9 5.12 25.61 -36.36
N PRO A 10 3.90 26.00 -35.94
CA PRO A 10 3.68 27.17 -35.08
C PRO A 10 4.52 27.13 -33.81
N LEU A 11 5.02 28.28 -33.36
CA LEU A 11 5.88 28.42 -32.18
C LEU A 11 5.22 27.83 -30.91
N ILE A 12 3.90 28.04 -30.76
CA ILE A 12 3.13 27.53 -29.62
C ILE A 12 3.13 25.99 -29.56
N ILE A 13 3.07 25.32 -30.71
CA ILE A 13 3.09 23.86 -30.78
C ILE A 13 4.49 23.33 -30.46
N LYS A 14 5.54 24.01 -30.93
CA LYS A 14 6.93 23.63 -30.62
C LYS A 14 7.27 23.73 -29.13
N ILE A 15 6.79 24.78 -28.47
CA ILE A 15 7.02 25.01 -27.04
C ILE A 15 6.13 24.08 -26.20
N GLY A 16 4.87 23.88 -26.61
CA GLY A 16 3.90 23.03 -25.91
C GLY A 16 4.15 21.52 -26.06
N PHE A 17 4.95 21.08 -27.04
CA PHE A 17 5.16 19.66 -27.31
C PHE A 17 5.86 18.91 -26.16
N ALA A 18 6.92 19.49 -25.59
CA ALA A 18 7.65 18.86 -24.48
C ALA A 18 6.79 18.68 -23.21
N PRO A 19 6.06 19.69 -22.70
CA PRO A 19 5.18 19.51 -21.55
C PRO A 19 3.99 18.58 -21.84
N ALA A 20 3.42 18.62 -23.06
CA ALA A 20 2.36 17.67 -23.44
C ALA A 20 2.87 16.22 -23.46
N PHE A 21 4.07 15.99 -24.00
CA PHE A 21 4.73 14.68 -23.99
C PHE A 21 5.03 14.21 -22.56
N ALA A 22 5.47 15.12 -21.68
CA ALA A 22 5.70 14.83 -20.27
C ALA A 22 4.42 14.36 -19.55
N LEU A 23 3.27 15.02 -19.79
CA LEU A 23 1.99 14.62 -19.21
C LEU A 23 1.54 13.23 -19.66
N VAL A 24 1.71 12.90 -20.95
CA VAL A 24 1.39 11.56 -21.47
C VAL A 24 2.28 10.50 -20.85
N MET A 25 3.58 10.77 -20.71
CA MET A 25 4.51 9.84 -20.07
C MET A 25 4.20 9.64 -18.58
N LEU A 26 3.85 10.71 -17.85
CA LEU A 26 3.41 10.61 -16.47
C LEU A 26 2.14 9.76 -16.33
N ALA A 27 1.17 9.91 -17.23
CA ALA A 27 -0.04 9.10 -17.24
C ALA A 27 0.26 7.60 -17.50
N LEU A 28 1.16 7.30 -18.45
CA LEU A 28 1.59 5.93 -18.73
C LEU A 28 2.32 5.31 -17.53
N MET A 29 3.20 6.08 -16.87
CA MET A 29 3.89 5.64 -15.67
C MET A 29 2.94 5.39 -14.51
N ALA A 30 1.97 6.28 -14.29
CA ALA A 30 0.93 6.10 -13.27
C ALA A 30 0.11 4.83 -13.53
N GLY A 31 -0.27 4.58 -14.80
CA GLY A 31 -0.95 3.35 -15.19
C GLY A 31 -0.11 2.09 -14.94
N GLY A 32 1.18 2.13 -15.30
CA GLY A 32 2.12 1.04 -15.03
C GLY A 32 2.30 0.75 -13.54
N ALA A 33 2.45 1.81 -12.72
CA ALA A 33 2.58 1.70 -11.28
C ALA A 33 1.33 1.07 -10.64
N ILE A 34 0.12 1.48 -11.07
CA ILE A 34 -1.15 0.89 -10.59
C ILE A 34 -1.22 -0.60 -10.95
N MET A 35 -0.80 -0.99 -12.17
CA MET A 35 -0.82 -2.38 -12.61
C MET A 35 0.14 -3.25 -11.78
N ILE A 36 1.34 -2.74 -11.50
CA ILE A 36 2.34 -3.39 -10.63
C ILE A 36 1.79 -3.52 -9.21
N GLN A 37 1.23 -2.45 -8.65
CA GLN A 37 0.66 -2.46 -7.30
C GLN A 37 -0.51 -3.45 -7.18
N LYS A 38 -1.34 -3.57 -8.21
CA LYS A 38 -2.43 -4.56 -8.28
C LYS A 38 -1.90 -5.99 -8.32
N SER A 39 -0.83 -6.23 -9.09
CA SER A 39 -0.14 -7.53 -9.13
C SER A 39 0.46 -7.91 -7.76
N GLN A 40 1.13 -6.96 -7.10
CA GLN A 40 1.65 -7.16 -5.74
C GLN A 40 0.55 -7.45 -4.72
N SER A 41 -0.59 -6.75 -4.82
CA SER A 41 -1.74 -6.99 -3.94
C SER A 41 -2.33 -8.40 -4.13
N ALA A 42 -2.38 -8.90 -5.36
CA ALA A 42 -2.82 -10.26 -5.65
C ALA A 42 -1.84 -11.31 -5.09
N ALA A 43 -0.54 -11.06 -5.20
CA ALA A 43 0.48 -11.92 -4.60
C ALA A 43 0.40 -11.94 -3.06
N LEU A 44 0.15 -10.79 -2.43
CA LEU A 44 -0.03 -10.70 -0.99
C LEU A 44 -1.27 -11.47 -0.51
N ARG A 45 -2.38 -11.36 -1.26
CA ARG A 45 -3.58 -12.17 -1.00
C ARG A 45 -3.29 -13.66 -1.07
N GLN A 46 -2.51 -14.13 -2.04
CA GLN A 46 -2.14 -15.54 -2.13
C GLN A 46 -1.37 -16.02 -0.88
N VAL A 47 -0.41 -15.23 -0.40
CA VAL A 47 0.36 -15.57 0.81
C VAL A 47 -0.53 -15.58 2.06
N VAL A 48 -1.42 -14.60 2.20
CA VAL A 48 -2.29 -14.46 3.38
C VAL A 48 -3.46 -15.45 3.37
N GLU A 49 -4.16 -15.60 2.25
CA GLU A 49 -5.38 -16.43 2.17
C GLU A 49 -5.08 -17.92 1.96
N SER A 50 -4.00 -18.27 1.24
CA SER A 50 -3.67 -19.67 0.96
C SER A 50 -2.55 -20.18 1.85
N ASP A 51 -1.36 -19.58 1.78
CA ASP A 51 -0.17 -20.16 2.40
C ASP A 51 -0.22 -20.06 3.93
N MET A 52 -0.65 -18.92 4.47
CA MET A 52 -0.81 -18.71 5.91
C MET A 52 -2.01 -19.48 6.48
N ALA A 53 -3.12 -19.59 5.74
CA ALA A 53 -4.27 -20.39 6.16
C ALA A 53 -3.92 -21.89 6.28
N GLN A 54 -3.18 -22.43 5.32
CA GLN A 54 -2.68 -23.81 5.37
C GLN A 54 -1.70 -24.01 6.53
N ASN A 55 -0.79 -23.07 6.77
CA ASN A 55 0.15 -23.17 7.89
C ASN A 55 -0.58 -23.11 9.25
N MET A 56 -1.62 -22.29 9.35
CA MET A 56 -2.50 -22.26 10.53
C MET A 56 -3.29 -23.57 10.73
N GLU A 57 -3.74 -24.22 9.65
CA GLU A 57 -4.32 -25.57 9.74
C GLU A 57 -3.30 -26.58 10.29
N ILE A 58 -2.05 -26.55 9.81
CA ILE A 58 -0.96 -27.42 10.30
C ILE A 58 -0.70 -27.20 11.80
N LEU A 59 -0.61 -25.95 12.25
CA LEU A 59 -0.39 -25.63 13.67
C LEU A 59 -1.55 -26.06 14.57
N LYS A 60 -2.79 -25.91 14.09
CA LYS A 60 -3.98 -26.41 14.81
C LYS A 60 -3.96 -27.93 14.94
N LEU A 61 -3.61 -28.64 13.86
CA LEU A 61 -3.48 -30.09 13.87
C LEU A 61 -2.37 -30.54 14.80
N SER A 62 -1.22 -29.86 14.79
CA SER A 62 -0.12 -30.14 15.70
C SER A 62 -0.54 -30.04 17.17
N LYS A 63 -1.28 -28.99 17.54
CA LYS A 63 -1.81 -28.83 18.90
C LYS A 63 -2.80 -29.95 19.29
N ARG A 64 -3.69 -30.33 18.37
CA ARG A 64 -4.66 -31.41 18.59
C ARG A 64 -3.98 -32.77 18.76
N ILE A 65 -2.95 -33.04 17.95
CA ILE A 65 -2.12 -34.24 18.08
C ILE A 65 -1.41 -34.28 19.44
N SER A 66 -0.87 -33.14 19.89
CA SER A 66 -0.22 -33.04 21.21
C SER A 66 -1.16 -33.33 22.38
N ASN A 67 -2.43 -32.92 22.26
CA ASN A 67 -3.44 -33.15 23.30
C ASN A 67 -3.83 -34.63 23.45
N ILE A 68 -3.76 -35.45 22.39
CA ILE A 68 -4.10 -36.89 22.44
C ILE A 68 -3.29 -37.61 23.53
N ASN A 69 -1.99 -37.32 23.59
CA ASN A 69 -1.10 -37.94 24.57
C ASN A 69 -1.47 -37.54 26.00
N GLY A 70 -1.72 -36.24 26.23
CA GLY A 70 -2.13 -35.73 27.54
C GLY A 70 -3.42 -36.36 28.06
N GLU A 71 -4.40 -36.58 27.18
CA GLU A 71 -5.65 -37.25 27.55
C GLU A 71 -5.44 -38.74 27.86
N LEU A 72 -4.58 -39.45 27.12
CA LEU A 72 -4.25 -40.84 27.42
C LEU A 72 -3.61 -41.00 28.82
N TYR A 73 -2.61 -40.18 29.15
CA TYR A 73 -2.03 -40.18 30.50
C TYR A 73 -3.05 -39.76 31.57
N THR A 74 -3.96 -38.85 31.25
CA THR A 74 -5.03 -38.47 32.18
C THR A 74 -5.95 -39.66 32.48
N VAL A 75 -6.33 -40.45 31.46
CA VAL A 75 -7.12 -41.67 31.67
C VAL A 75 -6.36 -42.71 32.49
N MET A 76 -5.06 -42.91 32.21
CA MET A 76 -4.21 -43.85 32.96
C MET A 76 -4.06 -43.45 34.43
N THR A 77 -3.79 -42.17 34.71
CA THR A 77 -3.65 -41.66 36.08
C THR A 77 -4.97 -41.68 36.85
N HIS A 78 -6.09 -41.35 36.19
CA HIS A 78 -7.43 -41.47 36.78
C HIS A 78 -7.76 -42.92 37.14
N LYS A 79 -7.42 -43.88 36.27
CA LYS A 79 -7.61 -45.31 36.55
C LYS A 79 -6.74 -45.76 37.73
N ALA A 80 -5.47 -45.35 37.78
CA ALA A 80 -4.55 -45.69 38.87
C ALA A 80 -5.00 -45.11 40.22
N GLY A 81 -5.49 -43.88 40.23
CA GLY A 81 -5.97 -43.18 41.44
C GLY A 81 -7.42 -43.48 41.81
N ASN A 82 -8.12 -44.32 41.04
CA ASN A 82 -9.56 -44.59 41.16
C ASN A 82 -10.44 -43.31 41.14
N ILE A 83 -10.08 -42.35 40.28
CA ILE A 83 -10.73 -41.03 40.16
C ILE A 83 -11.63 -41.00 38.92
N ASP A 84 -12.93 -40.80 39.10
CA ASP A 84 -13.91 -40.60 38.00
C ASP A 84 -13.86 -41.71 36.92
N VAL A 85 -13.54 -42.94 37.33
CA VAL A 85 -13.27 -44.09 36.45
C VAL A 85 -14.46 -44.42 35.54
N ALA A 86 -15.69 -44.11 35.97
CA ALA A 86 -16.90 -44.27 35.18
C ALA A 86 -16.91 -43.44 33.87
N LYS A 87 -16.07 -42.39 33.79
CA LYS A 87 -15.92 -41.57 32.57
C LYS A 87 -14.73 -41.96 31.71
N ASN A 88 -13.89 -42.91 32.15
CA ASN A 88 -12.67 -43.27 31.41
C ASN A 88 -12.98 -43.87 30.04
N ASP A 89 -14.01 -44.71 29.93
CA ASP A 89 -14.43 -45.31 28.65
C ASP A 89 -14.91 -44.22 27.68
N ALA A 90 -15.69 -43.26 28.18
CA ALA A 90 -16.17 -42.13 27.38
C ALA A 90 -15.02 -41.19 26.96
N ARG A 91 -14.05 -40.94 27.84
CA ARG A 91 -12.83 -40.16 27.53
C ARG A 91 -11.99 -40.86 26.47
N MET A 92 -11.79 -42.17 26.61
CA MET A 92 -11.00 -42.93 25.66
C MET A 92 -11.67 -43.01 24.28
N ALA A 93 -12.99 -43.20 24.25
CA ALA A 93 -13.78 -43.10 23.02
C ALA A 93 -13.65 -41.71 22.37
N ALA A 94 -13.61 -40.63 23.17
CA ALA A 94 -13.40 -39.28 22.65
C ALA A 94 -11.99 -39.09 22.07
N VAL A 95 -10.95 -39.67 22.68
CA VAL A 95 -9.58 -39.63 22.15
C VAL A 95 -9.48 -40.37 20.81
N LEU A 96 -10.08 -41.55 20.69
CA LEU A 96 -10.14 -42.30 19.43
C LEU A 96 -10.89 -41.53 18.34
N ALA A 97 -12.04 -40.94 18.68
CA ALA A 97 -12.83 -40.11 17.76
C ALA A 97 -12.08 -38.85 17.31
N GLU A 98 -11.36 -38.19 18.21
CA GLU A 98 -10.51 -37.03 17.88
C GLU A 98 -9.35 -37.41 16.97
N THR A 99 -8.76 -38.59 17.18
CA THR A 99 -7.69 -39.14 16.33
C THR A 99 -8.20 -39.41 14.91
N ASP A 100 -9.41 -39.97 14.77
CA ASP A 100 -10.10 -40.14 13.49
C ASP A 100 -10.42 -38.81 12.79
N ALA A 101 -10.83 -37.79 13.56
CA ALA A 101 -11.09 -36.45 13.05
C ALA A 101 -9.80 -35.80 12.51
N ILE A 102 -8.69 -35.87 13.27
CA ILE A 102 -7.38 -35.37 12.84
C ILE A 102 -6.92 -36.06 11.56
N LYS A 103 -7.10 -37.37 11.45
CA LYS A 103 -6.76 -38.13 10.24
C LYS A 103 -7.50 -37.60 9.00
N LYS A 104 -8.81 -37.36 9.14
CA LYS A 104 -9.64 -36.79 8.06
C LYS A 104 -9.16 -35.40 7.66
N ASP A 105 -8.81 -34.56 8.63
CA ASP A 105 -8.32 -33.21 8.38
C ASP A 105 -6.94 -33.20 7.73
N LEU A 106 -6.04 -34.12 8.12
CA LEU A 106 -4.75 -34.32 7.45
C LEU A 106 -4.93 -34.78 6.00
N ALA A 107 -5.91 -35.65 5.71
CA ALA A 107 -6.21 -36.08 4.36
C ALA A 107 -6.75 -34.92 3.49
N SER A 108 -7.60 -34.07 4.07
CA SER A 108 -8.07 -32.83 3.43
C SER A 108 -6.91 -31.88 3.16
N LEU A 109 -6.05 -31.64 4.15
CA LEU A 109 -4.87 -30.79 4.03
C LEU A 109 -3.89 -31.30 2.96
N LYS A 110 -3.65 -32.61 2.88
CA LYS A 110 -2.81 -33.23 1.84
C LYS A 110 -3.22 -32.80 0.44
N SER A 111 -4.51 -32.73 0.15
CA SER A 111 -5.03 -32.35 -1.18
C SER A 111 -4.80 -30.87 -1.53
N LYS A 112 -4.66 -30.01 -0.51
CA LYS A 112 -4.41 -28.57 -0.66
C LYS A 112 -2.92 -28.23 -0.74
N LEU A 113 -2.04 -29.14 -0.31
CA LEU A 113 -0.60 -28.93 -0.26
C LEU A 113 0.10 -29.25 -1.58
N PRO A 114 1.26 -28.62 -1.86
CA PRO A 114 2.08 -28.92 -3.02
C PRO A 114 2.48 -30.40 -3.09
N ALA A 115 2.65 -30.93 -4.32
CA ALA A 115 2.99 -32.33 -4.55
C ALA A 115 4.27 -32.80 -3.81
N ALA A 116 5.21 -31.89 -3.55
CA ALA A 116 6.44 -32.17 -2.81
C ALA A 116 6.20 -32.49 -1.31
N GLU A 117 5.10 -32.02 -0.73
CA GLU A 117 4.77 -32.19 0.69
C GLU A 117 3.76 -33.32 0.94
N GLN A 118 3.02 -33.73 -0.09
CA GLN A 118 2.02 -34.80 -0.01
C GLN A 118 2.55 -36.14 0.53
N PRO A 119 3.79 -36.58 0.21
CA PRO A 119 4.36 -37.79 0.79
C PRO A 119 4.55 -37.70 2.31
N LYS A 120 5.00 -36.54 2.82
CA LYS A 120 5.22 -36.31 4.25
C LYS A 120 3.92 -36.38 5.04
N ILE A 121 2.85 -35.80 4.50
CA ILE A 121 1.50 -35.90 5.10
C ILE A 121 0.96 -37.32 5.04
N ALA A 122 1.22 -38.05 3.96
CA ALA A 122 0.82 -39.46 3.86
C ALA A 122 1.53 -40.33 4.91
N GLU A 123 2.81 -40.06 5.16
CA GLU A 123 3.58 -40.73 6.20
C GLU A 123 3.06 -40.40 7.60
N LEU A 124 2.74 -39.13 7.87
CA LEU A 124 2.15 -38.68 9.12
C LEU A 124 0.78 -39.33 9.38
N ILE A 125 -0.08 -39.43 8.35
CA ILE A 125 -1.36 -40.14 8.42
C ILE A 125 -1.15 -41.61 8.81
N LYS A 126 -0.14 -42.27 8.22
CA LYS A 126 0.19 -43.66 8.55
C LYS A 126 0.63 -43.80 10.02
N SER A 127 1.50 -42.92 10.52
CA SER A 127 1.93 -42.98 11.93
C SER A 127 0.81 -42.61 12.90
N LEU A 128 -0.12 -41.74 12.50
CA LEU A 128 -1.33 -41.45 13.27
C LEU A 128 -2.25 -42.68 13.37
N ASP A 129 -2.37 -43.47 12.30
CA ASP A 129 -3.11 -44.74 12.32
C ASP A 129 -2.45 -45.80 13.23
N GLU A 130 -1.11 -45.87 13.19
CA GLU A 130 -0.33 -46.72 14.11
C GLU A 130 -0.63 -46.30 15.56
N CYS A 131 -0.50 -45.01 15.87
CA CYS A 131 -0.76 -44.43 17.20
C CYS A 131 -2.21 -44.66 17.66
N ARG A 132 -3.21 -44.48 16.79
CA ARG A 132 -4.62 -44.79 17.05
C ARG A 132 -4.81 -46.26 17.47
N SER A 133 -4.16 -47.17 16.75
CA SER A 133 -4.25 -48.61 17.02
C SER A 133 -3.63 -48.98 18.37
N ALA A 134 -2.54 -48.29 18.77
CA ALA A 134 -1.97 -48.44 20.12
C ALA A 134 -2.90 -47.89 21.20
N ILE A 135 -3.53 -46.73 20.99
CA ILE A 135 -4.54 -46.17 21.93
C ILE A 135 -5.69 -47.15 22.13
N ASP A 136 -6.20 -47.73 21.04
CA ASP A 136 -7.30 -48.71 21.08
C ASP A 136 -6.91 -49.99 21.85
N THR A 137 -5.66 -50.45 21.67
CA THR A 137 -5.10 -51.57 22.42
C THR A 137 -5.03 -51.26 23.92
N VAL A 138 -4.50 -50.09 24.29
CA VAL A 138 -4.43 -49.62 25.68
C VAL A 138 -5.83 -49.48 26.27
N SER A 139 -6.79 -48.91 25.53
CA SER A 139 -8.20 -48.80 25.92
C SER A 139 -8.80 -50.16 26.30
N GLY A 140 -8.66 -51.15 25.41
CA GLY A 140 -9.18 -52.50 25.64
C GLY A 140 -8.54 -53.18 26.86
N MET A 141 -7.24 -52.95 27.09
CA MET A 141 -6.53 -53.51 28.25
C MET A 141 -6.90 -52.84 29.56
N ILE A 142 -7.09 -51.51 29.59
CA ILE A 142 -7.48 -50.78 30.82
C ILE A 142 -8.81 -51.30 31.40
N GLY A 143 -9.72 -51.74 30.53
CA GLY A 143 -11.00 -52.33 30.91
C GLY A 143 -10.88 -53.74 31.51
N VAL A 144 -9.84 -54.49 31.15
CA VAL A 144 -9.63 -55.90 31.53
C VAL A 144 -8.61 -56.04 32.68
N ASP A 145 -7.42 -55.46 32.53
CA ASP A 145 -6.35 -55.45 33.53
C ASP A 145 -5.46 -54.19 33.35
N PHE A 146 -5.45 -53.35 34.38
CA PHE A 146 -4.68 -52.11 34.39
C PHE A 146 -3.16 -52.35 34.28
N ASN A 147 -2.61 -53.39 34.91
CA ASN A 147 -1.18 -53.68 34.86
C ASN A 147 -0.75 -54.12 33.46
N MET A 148 -1.61 -54.85 32.74
CA MET A 148 -1.36 -55.17 31.33
C MET A 148 -1.37 -53.89 30.47
N ALA A 149 -2.30 -52.97 30.71
CA ALA A 149 -2.34 -51.70 30.00
C ALA A 149 -1.10 -50.82 30.25
N VAL A 150 -0.59 -50.80 31.48
CA VAL A 150 0.65 -50.09 31.84
C VAL A 150 1.85 -50.61 31.03
N GLY A 151 1.91 -51.93 30.79
CA GLY A 151 2.96 -52.54 29.95
C GLY A 151 2.96 -52.07 28.49
N PHE A 152 1.82 -51.55 27.99
CA PHE A 152 1.68 -51.05 26.61
C PHE A 152 1.92 -49.54 26.46
N ILE A 153 2.18 -48.83 27.56
CA ILE A 153 2.49 -47.39 27.50
C ILE A 153 3.82 -47.13 26.79
N ALA A 154 4.87 -47.91 27.05
CA ALA A 154 6.17 -47.73 26.39
C ALA A 154 6.11 -47.96 24.86
N PRO A 155 5.48 -49.04 24.35
CA PRO A 155 5.22 -49.19 22.91
C PRO A 155 4.39 -48.05 22.29
N PHE A 156 3.40 -47.53 23.03
CA PHE A 156 2.64 -46.37 22.58
C PHE A 156 3.51 -45.12 22.51
N GLU A 157 4.34 -44.85 23.53
CA GLU A 157 5.26 -43.71 23.57
C GLU A 157 6.22 -43.71 22.38
N GLU A 158 6.72 -44.88 21.97
CA GLU A 158 7.57 -45.04 20.79
C GLU A 158 6.84 -44.65 19.49
N GLN A 159 5.60 -45.13 19.31
CA GLN A 159 4.78 -44.78 18.14
C GLN A 159 4.40 -43.30 18.14
N TYR A 160 4.08 -42.76 19.31
CA TYR A 160 3.76 -41.34 19.49
C TYR A 160 4.98 -40.47 19.15
N ALA A 161 6.18 -40.82 19.62
CA ALA A 161 7.42 -40.11 19.31
C ALA A 161 7.77 -40.13 17.81
N LYS A 162 7.52 -41.25 17.13
CA LYS A 162 7.68 -41.36 15.67
C LYS A 162 6.71 -40.44 14.94
N MET A 163 5.44 -40.42 15.33
CA MET A 163 4.43 -39.54 14.77
C MET A 163 4.77 -38.06 14.99
N THR A 164 5.21 -37.67 16.20
CA THR A 164 5.59 -36.27 16.49
C THR A 164 6.81 -35.85 15.69
N THR A 165 7.79 -36.75 15.47
CA THR A 165 8.94 -36.47 14.61
C THR A 165 8.51 -36.16 13.16
N GLN A 166 7.56 -36.92 12.61
CA GLN A 166 7.02 -36.64 11.27
C GLN A 166 6.19 -35.36 11.23
N LEU A 167 5.44 -35.08 12.30
CA LEU A 167 4.70 -33.84 12.45
C LEU A 167 5.65 -32.63 12.46
N ASP A 168 6.78 -32.72 13.16
CA ASP A 168 7.81 -31.66 13.18
C ASP A 168 8.41 -31.44 11.79
N GLN A 169 8.64 -32.51 11.02
CA GLN A 169 9.10 -32.40 9.63
C GLN A 169 8.07 -31.72 8.71
N VAL A 170 6.77 -31.94 8.94
CA VAL A 170 5.68 -31.27 8.22
C VAL A 170 5.63 -29.79 8.59
N VAL A 171 5.68 -29.46 9.89
CA VAL A 171 5.70 -28.08 10.38
C VAL A 171 6.94 -27.33 9.86
N ALA A 172 8.11 -27.95 9.89
CA ALA A 172 9.34 -27.38 9.35
C ALA A 172 9.23 -27.11 7.84
N ALA A 173 8.71 -28.06 7.07
CA ALA A 173 8.50 -27.88 5.63
C ALA A 173 7.53 -26.73 5.32
N ALA A 174 6.44 -26.62 6.08
CA ALA A 174 5.47 -25.54 5.93
C ALA A 174 6.08 -24.16 6.25
N ASN A 175 6.88 -24.08 7.31
CA ASN A 175 7.60 -22.85 7.67
C ASN A 175 8.64 -22.46 6.61
N THR A 176 9.40 -23.42 6.09
CA THR A 176 10.35 -23.18 5.00
C THR A 176 9.63 -22.68 3.75
N ARG A 177 8.49 -23.27 3.37
CA ARG A 177 7.71 -22.82 2.21
C ARG A 177 7.23 -21.38 2.37
N VAL A 178 6.65 -21.03 3.52
CA VAL A 178 6.18 -19.66 3.79
C VAL A 178 7.35 -18.68 3.71
N ALA A 179 8.52 -19.04 4.25
CA ALA A 179 9.72 -18.21 4.17
C ALA A 179 10.25 -18.05 2.73
N GLU A 180 10.33 -19.13 1.95
CA GLU A 180 10.76 -19.10 0.55
C GLU A 180 9.80 -18.31 -0.34
N GLN A 181 8.49 -18.50 -0.15
CA GLN A 181 7.46 -17.73 -0.88
C GLN A 181 7.53 -16.25 -0.50
N ALA A 182 7.66 -15.91 0.79
CA ALA A 182 7.83 -14.54 1.23
C ALA A 182 9.09 -13.89 0.63
N ALA A 183 10.23 -14.59 0.67
CA ALA A 183 11.48 -14.10 0.10
C ALA A 183 11.40 -13.91 -1.42
N LYS A 184 10.80 -14.87 -2.15
CA LYS A 184 10.60 -14.77 -3.60
C LYS A 184 9.69 -13.59 -3.95
N LYS A 185 8.58 -13.42 -3.23
CA LYS A 185 7.66 -12.29 -3.44
C LYS A 185 8.28 -10.94 -3.07
N GLN A 186 9.12 -10.90 -2.06
CA GLN A 186 9.90 -9.71 -1.71
C GLN A 186 10.91 -9.35 -2.80
N ALA A 187 11.62 -10.34 -3.37
CA ALA A 187 12.55 -10.12 -4.48
C ALA A 187 11.83 -9.66 -5.77
N GLU A 188 10.69 -10.27 -6.11
CA GLU A 188 9.84 -9.83 -7.23
C GLU A 188 9.35 -8.38 -7.03
N ALA A 189 8.95 -8.01 -5.81
CA ALA A 189 8.53 -6.65 -5.48
C ALA A 189 9.70 -5.65 -5.59
N ALA A 190 10.87 -5.98 -5.07
CA ALA A 190 12.07 -5.14 -5.16
C ALA A 190 12.51 -4.93 -6.62
N ALA A 191 12.48 -5.98 -7.45
CA ALA A 191 12.77 -5.88 -8.87
C ALA A 191 11.75 -5.02 -9.63
N ALA A 192 10.45 -5.14 -9.30
CA ALA A 192 9.42 -4.29 -9.91
C ALA A 192 9.60 -2.80 -9.54
N ILE A 193 9.98 -2.51 -8.29
CA ILE A 193 10.29 -1.14 -7.85
C ILE A 193 11.51 -0.61 -8.60
N SER A 194 12.61 -1.37 -8.69
CA SER A 194 13.82 -0.92 -9.38
C SER A 194 13.60 -0.67 -10.87
N ILE A 195 12.85 -1.53 -11.56
CA ILE A 195 12.45 -1.32 -12.97
C ILE A 195 11.64 -0.03 -13.11
N THR A 196 10.70 0.23 -12.20
CA THR A 196 9.87 1.44 -12.22
C THR A 196 10.74 2.69 -12.04
N VAL A 197 11.68 2.68 -11.10
CA VAL A 197 12.63 3.79 -10.89
C VAL A 197 13.50 4.02 -12.12
N VAL A 198 14.04 2.96 -12.73
CA VAL A 198 14.87 3.08 -13.95
C VAL A 198 14.04 3.65 -15.11
N LEU A 199 12.84 3.13 -15.34
CA LEU A 199 11.94 3.67 -16.37
C LEU A 199 11.60 5.15 -16.10
N SER A 200 11.38 5.51 -14.83
CA SER A 200 11.12 6.90 -14.42
C SER A 200 12.27 7.83 -14.76
N LEU A 201 13.50 7.39 -14.50
CA LEU A 201 14.72 8.15 -14.83
C LEU A 201 14.91 8.26 -16.35
N ILE A 202 14.62 7.19 -17.10
CA ILE A 202 14.68 7.22 -18.57
C ILE A 202 13.65 8.20 -19.14
N THR A 203 12.41 8.18 -18.64
CA THR A 203 11.38 9.14 -19.07
C THR A 203 11.75 10.57 -18.72
N LEU A 204 12.32 10.81 -17.53
CA LEU A 204 12.76 12.13 -17.11
C LEU A 204 13.90 12.63 -18.01
N ALA A 205 14.88 11.78 -18.31
CA ALA A 205 15.98 12.09 -19.22
C ALA A 205 15.47 12.35 -20.65
N ALA A 206 14.51 11.57 -21.14
CA ALA A 206 13.91 11.75 -22.46
C ALA A 206 13.13 13.07 -22.56
N VAL A 207 12.34 13.42 -21.55
CA VAL A 207 11.63 14.70 -21.47
C VAL A 207 12.62 15.87 -21.42
N ALA A 208 13.67 15.77 -20.60
CA ALA A 208 14.71 16.79 -20.49
C ALA A 208 15.47 16.96 -21.82
N ALA A 209 15.85 15.87 -22.47
CA ALA A 209 16.54 15.90 -23.77
C ALA A 209 15.63 16.49 -24.87
N LEU A 210 14.35 16.14 -24.88
CA LEU A 210 13.37 16.68 -25.83
C LEU A 210 13.16 18.19 -25.62
N ALA A 211 12.99 18.62 -24.36
CA ALA A 211 12.87 20.04 -24.01
C ALA A 211 14.16 20.82 -24.36
N PHE A 212 15.32 20.24 -24.11
CA PHE A 212 16.61 20.84 -24.46
C PHE A 212 16.77 20.99 -25.98
N LEU A 213 16.42 19.96 -26.76
CA LEU A 213 16.47 20.00 -28.23
C LEU A 213 15.52 21.04 -28.83
N THR A 214 14.28 21.15 -28.32
CA THR A 214 13.33 22.16 -28.81
C THR A 214 13.82 23.58 -28.49
N VAL A 215 14.28 23.83 -27.27
CA VAL A 215 14.85 25.13 -26.85
C VAL A 215 16.09 25.48 -27.69
N MET A 216 17.01 24.54 -27.89
CA MET A 216 18.24 24.80 -28.64
C MET A 216 17.97 25.11 -30.11
N ASN A 217 17.02 24.40 -30.73
CA ASN A 217 16.63 24.65 -32.12
C ASN A 217 15.95 26.02 -32.31
N VAL A 218 15.10 26.43 -31.37
CA VAL A 218 14.48 27.76 -31.38
C VAL A 218 15.52 28.85 -31.14
N ARG A 219 16.41 28.68 -30.15
CA ARG A 219 17.51 29.61 -29.86
C ARG A 219 18.40 29.84 -31.08
N LYS A 220 18.86 28.76 -31.74
CA LYS A 220 19.68 28.84 -32.95
C LYS A 220 18.95 29.58 -34.07
N SER A 221 17.68 29.24 -34.30
CA SER A 221 16.86 29.89 -35.33
C SER A 221 16.71 31.39 -35.09
N ILE A 222 16.49 31.80 -33.84
CA ILE A 222 16.38 33.22 -33.48
C ILE A 222 17.74 33.92 -33.68
N ALA A 223 18.85 33.30 -33.27
CA ALA A 223 20.18 33.84 -33.47
C ALA A 223 20.55 34.01 -34.96
N ASP A 224 20.19 33.05 -35.81
CA ASP A 224 20.45 33.12 -37.26
C ASP A 224 19.67 34.27 -37.91
N ILE A 225 18.40 34.49 -37.51
CA ILE A 225 17.56 35.60 -38.00
C ILE A 225 18.07 36.95 -37.46
N ALA A 226 18.46 37.01 -36.18
CA ALA A 226 19.04 38.21 -35.58
C ALA A 226 20.36 38.61 -36.27
N GLY A 227 21.24 37.63 -36.54
CA GLY A 227 22.49 37.87 -37.25
C GLY A 227 22.29 38.29 -38.71
N ALA A 228 21.29 37.73 -39.41
CA ALA A 228 20.93 38.18 -40.76
C ALA A 228 20.40 39.63 -40.75
N THR A 229 19.61 39.99 -39.73
CA THR A 229 19.10 41.35 -39.54
C THR A 229 20.23 42.34 -39.28
N GLU A 230 21.18 41.99 -38.41
CA GLU A 230 22.34 42.83 -38.09
C GLU A 230 23.24 43.08 -39.31
N LYS A 231 23.54 42.03 -40.10
CA LYS A 231 24.34 42.16 -41.32
C LYS A 231 23.65 43.06 -42.36
N LEU A 232 22.35 42.88 -42.55
CA LEU A 232 21.57 43.68 -43.49
C LEU A 232 21.51 45.16 -43.06
N SER A 233 21.42 45.44 -41.75
CA SER A 233 21.51 46.81 -41.22
C SER A 233 22.88 47.47 -41.44
N LYS A 234 23.95 46.68 -41.59
CA LYS A 234 25.31 47.16 -41.88
C LYS A 234 25.58 47.31 -43.38
N GLY A 235 24.57 47.11 -44.23
CA GLY A 235 24.67 47.26 -45.68
C GLY A 235 25.16 46.03 -46.44
N ASP A 236 25.28 44.86 -45.78
CA ASP A 236 25.61 43.61 -46.45
C ASP A 236 24.35 43.00 -47.08
N ASN A 237 24.18 43.23 -48.40
CA ASN A 237 23.04 42.74 -49.17
C ASN A 237 23.25 41.33 -49.76
N ALA A 238 24.42 40.71 -49.57
CA ALA A 238 24.79 39.41 -50.16
C ALA A 238 24.27 38.19 -49.36
N ILE A 239 23.39 38.40 -48.38
CA ILE A 239 22.92 37.37 -47.46
C ILE A 239 21.90 36.46 -48.14
N ASP A 240 22.14 35.15 -48.07
CA ASP A 240 21.22 34.11 -48.54
C ASP A 240 20.04 33.93 -47.55
N LEU A 241 19.02 34.78 -47.71
CA LEU A 241 17.78 34.72 -46.95
C LEU A 241 16.88 33.52 -47.34
N GLU A 242 17.17 32.82 -48.44
CA GLU A 242 16.36 31.68 -48.88
C GLU A 242 16.58 30.46 -47.98
N ARG A 243 17.79 30.28 -47.45
CA ARG A 243 18.10 29.24 -46.45
C ARG A 243 17.37 29.42 -45.12
N LEU A 244 16.90 30.63 -44.82
CA LEU A 244 16.16 30.98 -43.59
C LEU A 244 14.64 30.87 -43.76
N THR A 245 14.15 30.58 -44.96
CA THR A 245 12.71 30.47 -45.23
C THR A 245 12.06 29.35 -44.42
N ARG A 246 10.91 29.69 -43.84
CA ARG A 246 10.12 28.82 -42.96
C ARG A 246 8.66 29.27 -42.95
N ALA A 247 7.76 28.35 -42.61
CA ALA A 247 6.32 28.60 -42.64
C ALA A 247 5.73 29.17 -41.33
N ASP A 248 6.53 29.20 -40.25
CA ASP A 248 6.11 29.64 -38.92
C ASP A 248 6.10 31.19 -38.77
N GLU A 249 5.82 31.66 -37.55
CA GLU A 249 5.78 33.08 -37.18
C GLU A 249 7.14 33.77 -37.38
N LEU A 250 8.25 33.07 -37.15
CA LEU A 250 9.60 33.58 -37.44
C LEU A 250 9.84 33.72 -38.95
N GLY A 251 9.16 32.91 -39.77
CA GLY A 251 9.15 33.04 -41.22
C GLY A 251 8.52 34.34 -41.70
N ALA A 252 7.59 34.92 -40.95
CA ALA A 252 7.05 36.24 -41.27
C ALA A 252 8.14 37.32 -41.18
N ILE A 253 9.02 37.23 -40.18
CA ILE A 253 10.17 38.14 -40.03
C ILE A 253 11.15 37.97 -41.20
N VAL A 254 11.46 36.73 -41.59
CA VAL A 254 12.35 36.45 -42.73
C VAL A 254 11.77 36.98 -44.05
N ARG A 255 10.45 36.88 -44.25
CA ARG A 255 9.77 37.47 -45.42
C ARG A 255 9.90 39.00 -45.43
N SER A 256 9.72 39.66 -44.28
CA SER A 256 9.91 41.11 -44.16
C SER A 256 11.37 41.52 -44.43
N LEU A 257 12.35 40.74 -43.96
CA LEU A 257 13.77 40.96 -44.25
C LEU A 257 14.10 40.80 -45.74
N LYS A 258 13.44 39.86 -46.44
CA LYS A 258 13.59 39.68 -47.89
C LYS A 258 13.13 40.93 -48.64
N VAL A 259 11.95 41.45 -48.29
CA VAL A 259 11.42 42.70 -48.86
C VAL A 259 12.36 43.88 -48.56
N PHE A 260 12.90 43.97 -47.34
CA PHE A 260 13.84 45.03 -46.97
C PHE A 260 15.16 44.98 -47.76
N ARG A 261 15.76 43.79 -47.93
CA ARG A 261 16.95 43.60 -48.77
C ARG A 261 16.68 43.95 -50.24
N ASP A 262 15.56 43.48 -50.77
CA ASP A 262 15.19 43.71 -52.16
C ASP A 262 14.97 45.22 -52.43
N ASN A 263 14.41 45.96 -51.47
CA ASN A 263 14.32 47.42 -51.51
C ASN A 263 15.69 48.11 -51.46
N GLN A 264 16.64 47.62 -50.65
CA GLN A 264 18.00 48.18 -50.58
C GLN A 264 18.78 47.98 -51.88
N LEU A 265 18.67 46.80 -52.51
CA LEU A 265 19.27 46.54 -53.83
C LEU A 265 18.66 47.44 -54.92
N HIS A 266 17.35 47.72 -54.82
CA HIS A 266 16.67 48.62 -55.74
C HIS A 266 17.15 50.08 -55.59
N LEU A 267 17.38 50.53 -54.35
CA LEU A 267 17.97 51.85 -54.04
C LEU A 267 19.41 51.97 -54.54
N GLU A 268 20.20 50.90 -54.50
CA GLU A 268 21.58 50.87 -54.98
C GLU A 268 21.65 50.93 -56.51
N GLN A 269 20.71 50.26 -57.21
CA GLN A 269 20.53 50.37 -58.67
C GLN A 269 20.14 51.78 -59.11
N LEU A 270 19.27 52.45 -58.36
CA LEU A 270 18.89 53.85 -58.59
C LEU A 270 20.06 54.82 -58.41
N ARG A 271 20.96 54.56 -57.45
CA ARG A 271 22.17 55.39 -57.23
C ARG A 271 23.21 55.23 -58.35
N ALA A 272 23.34 54.02 -58.91
CA ALA A 272 24.20 53.78 -60.07
C ALA A 272 23.68 54.45 -61.36
N GLU A 273 22.37 54.69 -61.46
CA GLU A 273 21.76 55.46 -62.55
C GLU A 273 21.95 56.98 -62.39
N GLN A 274 22.05 57.48 -61.16
CA GLN A 274 22.18 58.91 -60.86
C GLN A 274 23.59 59.49 -61.02
N GLU A 275 24.64 58.66 -61.13
CA GLU A 275 26.01 59.15 -61.38
C GLU A 275 26.26 59.66 -62.81
N LYS A 276 25.34 59.43 -63.76
CA LYS A 276 25.47 59.91 -65.16
C LYS A 276 24.76 61.23 -65.44
N THR A 277 24.09 61.85 -64.47
CA THR A 277 23.22 63.01 -64.71
C THR A 277 23.44 64.13 -63.70
N ALA A 278 24.70 64.37 -63.32
CA ALA A 278 25.06 65.36 -62.28
C ALA A 278 25.65 66.68 -62.82
N ALA A 279 25.39 67.06 -64.08
CA ALA A 279 26.01 68.26 -64.69
C ALA A 279 25.09 69.46 -64.98
N LEU A 280 23.75 69.37 -64.86
CA LEU A 280 22.88 70.50 -65.22
C LEU A 280 21.59 70.54 -64.38
N THR A 281 21.59 71.30 -63.27
CA THR A 281 20.45 72.12 -62.80
C THR A 281 20.78 72.80 -61.46
N ALA A 282 21.26 74.04 -61.52
CA ALA A 282 21.40 74.91 -60.36
C ALA A 282 20.08 75.61 -59.96
N ASP A 283 18.94 75.22 -60.55
CA ASP A 283 17.67 75.95 -60.43
C ASP A 283 16.50 75.14 -59.80
N GLU A 284 16.70 73.86 -59.46
CA GLU A 284 15.68 73.07 -58.72
C GLU A 284 15.77 73.23 -57.18
N ARG A 285 16.85 73.83 -56.70
CA ARG A 285 17.21 73.89 -55.27
C ARG A 285 16.17 74.66 -54.44
N ARG A 286 15.50 75.64 -55.05
CA ARG A 286 14.57 76.56 -54.39
C ARG A 286 13.15 75.97 -54.18
N SER A 287 12.71 74.99 -54.98
CA SER A 287 11.41 74.28 -54.72
C SER A 287 11.56 73.02 -53.87
N LYS A 288 12.72 72.36 -53.93
CA LYS A 288 13.06 71.23 -53.04
C LYS A 288 13.25 71.66 -51.59
N GLU A 289 13.72 72.87 -51.32
CA GLU A 289 13.85 73.41 -49.96
C GLU A 289 12.49 73.66 -49.28
N GLU A 290 11.47 74.11 -50.02
CA GLU A 290 10.09 74.27 -49.49
C GLU A 290 9.39 72.92 -49.26
N ALA A 291 9.56 71.95 -50.18
CA ALA A 291 9.04 70.59 -50.01
C ALA A 291 9.75 69.83 -48.86
N ALA A 292 11.07 70.01 -48.71
CA ALA A 292 11.85 69.43 -47.61
C ALA A 292 11.49 70.06 -46.25
N ALA A 293 11.19 71.38 -46.21
CA ALA A 293 10.76 72.05 -44.99
C ALA A 293 9.32 71.67 -44.56
N ALA A 294 8.45 71.27 -45.49
CA ALA A 294 7.14 70.70 -45.18
C ALA A 294 7.25 69.25 -44.68
N ALA A 295 8.03 68.41 -45.37
CA ALA A 295 8.28 67.02 -44.96
C ALA A 295 9.04 66.92 -43.62
N ALA A 296 9.94 67.86 -43.32
CA ALA A 296 10.64 67.94 -42.03
C ALA A 296 9.70 68.31 -40.88
N ARG A 297 8.70 69.17 -41.14
CA ARG A 297 7.67 69.53 -40.14
C ARG A 297 6.72 68.37 -39.86
N GLU A 298 6.31 67.62 -40.88
CA GLU A 298 5.52 66.39 -40.70
C GLU A 298 6.32 65.31 -39.93
N SER A 299 7.59 65.10 -40.29
CA SER A 299 8.46 64.13 -39.61
C SER A 299 8.73 64.50 -38.15
N ALA A 300 8.91 65.79 -37.86
CA ALA A 300 9.12 66.28 -36.49
C ALA A 300 7.89 66.02 -35.58
N LEU A 301 6.67 66.22 -36.11
CA LEU A 301 5.43 65.94 -35.38
C LEU A 301 5.29 64.44 -35.06
N VAL A 302 5.61 63.57 -36.03
CA VAL A 302 5.57 62.11 -35.86
C VAL A 302 6.55 61.67 -34.78
N VAL A 303 7.81 62.11 -34.88
CA VAL A 303 8.87 61.75 -33.92
C VAL A 303 8.56 62.29 -32.53
N SER A 304 8.12 63.54 -32.39
CA SER A 304 7.80 64.11 -31.08
C SER A 304 6.64 63.38 -30.39
N SER A 305 5.60 63.02 -31.15
CA SER A 305 4.43 62.32 -30.62
C SER A 305 4.75 60.87 -30.20
N LEU A 306 5.61 60.19 -30.96
CA LEU A 306 6.11 58.87 -30.60
C LEU A 306 7.09 58.92 -29.42
N ALA A 307 7.95 59.93 -29.36
CA ALA A 307 8.86 60.15 -28.23
C ALA A 307 8.07 60.35 -26.93
N GLU A 308 7.03 61.17 -26.93
CA GLU A 308 6.13 61.33 -25.77
C GLU A 308 5.46 60.00 -25.40
N GLY A 309 4.97 59.25 -26.38
CA GLY A 309 4.35 57.95 -26.13
C GLY A 309 5.30 56.93 -25.53
N LEU A 310 6.55 56.90 -26.00
CA LEU A 310 7.60 56.02 -25.47
C LEU A 310 8.06 56.46 -24.08
N GLU A 311 8.14 57.76 -23.80
CA GLU A 311 8.46 58.30 -22.48
C GLU A 311 7.38 57.92 -21.46
N ARG A 312 6.10 58.03 -21.84
CA ARG A 312 4.98 57.58 -21.00
C ARG A 312 4.93 56.06 -20.81
N LEU A 313 5.22 55.29 -21.85
CA LEU A 313 5.38 53.84 -21.72
C LEU A 313 6.50 53.50 -20.73
N ALA A 314 7.64 54.20 -20.81
CA ALA A 314 8.77 53.99 -19.91
C ALA A 314 8.45 54.34 -18.45
N SER A 315 7.54 55.30 -18.21
CA SER A 315 7.02 55.59 -16.87
C SER A 315 5.89 54.66 -16.42
N GLY A 316 5.49 53.69 -17.25
CA GLY A 316 4.45 52.70 -16.95
C GLY A 316 3.02 53.13 -17.28
N ASP A 317 2.84 54.27 -17.95
CA ASP A 317 1.53 54.75 -18.41
C ASP A 317 1.14 54.04 -19.73
N LEU A 318 0.40 52.94 -19.59
CA LEU A 318 -0.18 52.18 -20.71
C LEU A 318 -1.52 52.76 -21.20
N THR A 319 -1.98 53.89 -20.64
CA THR A 319 -3.26 54.50 -21.02
C THR A 319 -3.11 55.54 -22.13
N PHE A 320 -1.88 56.05 -22.34
CA PHE A 320 -1.60 56.99 -23.40
C PHE A 320 -1.85 56.40 -24.79
N ARG A 321 -2.40 57.22 -25.69
CA ARG A 321 -2.60 56.90 -27.10
C ARG A 321 -2.18 58.10 -27.93
N VAL A 322 -1.45 57.84 -29.02
CA VAL A 322 -1.13 58.90 -29.98
C VAL A 322 -2.41 59.27 -30.72
N THR A 323 -2.93 60.48 -30.49
CA THR A 323 -4.16 60.99 -31.13
C THR A 323 -3.89 61.86 -32.34
N ALA A 324 -2.68 62.44 -32.44
CA ALA A 324 -2.26 63.28 -33.57
C ALA A 324 -2.48 62.58 -34.93
N ALA A 325 -2.85 63.36 -35.95
CA ALA A 325 -3.07 62.86 -37.31
C ALA A 325 -1.70 62.70 -38.00
N PHE A 326 -1.34 61.46 -38.30
CA PHE A 326 -0.10 61.16 -38.98
C PHE A 326 -0.35 61.06 -40.49
N PRO A 327 0.41 61.78 -41.32
CA PRO A 327 0.21 61.81 -42.77
C PRO A 327 0.76 60.53 -43.44
N GLY A 328 0.09 60.10 -44.52
CA GLY A 328 0.55 59.03 -45.41
C GLY A 328 0.93 57.73 -44.69
N GLU A 329 2.15 57.26 -44.94
CA GLU A 329 2.66 55.98 -44.41
C GLU A 329 2.87 55.99 -42.89
N TYR A 330 2.97 57.16 -42.24
CA TYR A 330 3.14 57.26 -40.79
C TYR A 330 1.86 56.87 -40.02
N ALA A 331 0.68 56.91 -40.64
CA ALA A 331 -0.57 56.47 -40.00
C ALA A 331 -0.48 55.04 -39.44
N LYS A 332 0.15 54.13 -40.21
CA LYS A 332 0.39 52.76 -39.77
C LYS A 332 1.29 52.67 -38.53
N LEU A 333 2.30 53.54 -38.42
CA LEU A 333 3.20 53.57 -37.27
C LEU A 333 2.47 53.97 -35.98
N LYS A 334 1.52 54.92 -36.08
CA LYS A 334 0.61 55.27 -34.99
C LYS A 334 -0.27 54.09 -34.58
N ASP A 335 -0.85 53.40 -35.56
CA ASP A 335 -1.73 52.27 -35.30
C ASP A 335 -0.97 51.10 -34.65
N ASP A 336 0.23 50.79 -35.16
CA ASP A 336 1.11 49.75 -34.61
C ASP A 336 1.56 50.11 -33.17
N PHE A 337 1.93 51.37 -32.91
CA PHE A 337 2.26 51.84 -31.55
C PHE A 337 1.06 51.70 -30.60
N ASN A 338 -0.09 52.24 -30.97
CA ASN A 338 -1.30 52.17 -30.15
C ASN A 338 -1.77 50.72 -29.94
N GLY A 339 -1.61 49.86 -30.94
CA GLY A 339 -1.88 48.42 -30.86
C GLY A 339 -0.95 47.71 -29.89
N ALA A 340 0.35 48.01 -29.92
CA ALA A 340 1.32 47.45 -28.98
C ALA A 340 1.03 47.88 -27.53
N ILE A 341 0.72 49.16 -27.30
CA ILE A 341 0.33 49.64 -25.96
C ILE A 341 -0.96 48.94 -25.49
N ALA A 342 -1.95 48.77 -26.37
CA ALA A 342 -3.18 48.07 -26.03
C ALA A 342 -2.91 46.61 -25.61
N GLN A 343 -2.08 45.90 -26.36
CA GLN A 343 -1.71 44.52 -26.05
C GLN A 343 -0.96 44.39 -24.71
N LEU A 344 -0.04 45.32 -24.43
CA LEU A 344 0.65 45.43 -23.14
C LEU A 344 -0.33 45.70 -22.01
N GLN A 345 -1.25 46.65 -22.19
CA GLN A 345 -2.28 46.99 -21.21
C GLN A 345 -3.15 45.77 -20.87
N ASP A 346 -3.57 45.00 -21.87
CA ASP A 346 -4.39 43.80 -21.65
C ASP A 346 -3.59 42.68 -20.98
N THR A 347 -2.31 42.53 -21.31
CA THR A 347 -1.42 41.57 -20.62
C THR A 347 -1.30 41.92 -19.14
N VAL A 348 -1.09 43.19 -18.79
CA VAL A 348 -1.01 43.64 -17.40
C VAL A 348 -2.34 43.44 -16.66
N LYS A 349 -3.50 43.66 -17.31
CA LYS A 349 -4.81 43.34 -16.73
C LYS A 349 -4.95 41.86 -16.39
N VAL A 350 -4.53 40.97 -17.28
CA VAL A 350 -4.58 39.52 -17.04
C VAL A 350 -3.67 39.12 -15.87
N ILE A 351 -2.46 39.70 -15.79
CA ILE A 351 -1.54 39.46 -14.67
C ILE A 351 -2.14 39.96 -13.34
N ALA A 352 -2.74 41.15 -13.34
CA ALA A 352 -3.39 41.71 -12.16
C ALA A 352 -4.55 40.83 -11.67
N ALA A 353 -5.42 40.39 -12.59
CA ALA A 353 -6.51 39.47 -12.27
C ALA A 353 -6.00 38.11 -11.75
N SER A 354 -4.93 37.57 -12.35
CA SER A 354 -4.32 36.31 -11.90
C SER A 354 -3.70 36.44 -10.51
N THR A 355 -3.08 37.58 -10.21
CA THR A 355 -2.47 37.85 -8.89
C THR A 355 -3.55 38.04 -7.82
N ASP A 356 -4.67 38.67 -8.16
CA ASP A 356 -5.83 38.79 -7.27
C ASP A 356 -6.44 37.42 -6.96
N GLY A 357 -6.63 36.59 -7.98
CA GLY A 357 -7.08 35.20 -7.79
C GLY A 357 -6.10 34.37 -6.95
N LEU A 358 -4.79 34.55 -7.12
CA LEU A 358 -3.78 33.89 -6.29
C LEU A 358 -3.87 34.34 -4.82
N ARG A 359 -4.09 35.63 -4.57
CA ARG A 359 -4.28 36.16 -3.22
C ARG A 359 -5.51 35.55 -2.56
N THR A 360 -6.66 35.53 -3.25
CA THR A 360 -7.87 34.87 -2.74
C THR A 360 -7.64 33.40 -2.44
N GLY A 361 -6.98 32.66 -3.35
CA GLY A 361 -6.65 31.25 -3.11
C GLY A 361 -5.71 31.04 -1.92
N ALA A 362 -4.75 31.95 -1.70
CA ALA A 362 -3.86 31.88 -0.53
C ALA A 362 -4.62 32.12 0.79
N ASP A 363 -5.57 33.06 0.81
CA ASP A 363 -6.42 33.33 1.97
C ASP A 363 -7.34 32.13 2.27
N GLU A 364 -7.91 31.49 1.25
CA GLU A 364 -8.70 30.26 1.39
C GLU A 364 -7.85 29.10 1.96
N ILE A 365 -6.63 28.92 1.46
CA ILE A 365 -5.70 27.90 1.98
C ILE A 365 -5.33 28.20 3.43
N ALA A 366 -5.09 29.46 3.79
CA ALA A 366 -4.78 29.85 5.16
C ALA A 366 -5.93 29.51 6.12
N HIS A 367 -7.16 29.83 5.73
CA HIS A 367 -8.36 29.48 6.50
C HIS A 367 -8.58 27.97 6.61
N ALA A 368 -8.41 27.22 5.52
CA ALA A 368 -8.53 25.76 5.54
C ALA A 368 -7.44 25.10 6.42
N SER A 369 -6.25 25.69 6.44
CA SER A 369 -5.14 25.21 7.29
C SER A 369 -5.40 25.47 8.77
N ASP A 370 -5.96 26.63 9.13
CA ASP A 370 -6.37 26.93 10.52
C ASP A 370 -7.46 25.96 11.00
N ASP A 371 -8.48 25.71 10.18
CA ASP A 371 -9.54 24.73 10.49
C ASP A 371 -8.98 23.32 10.66
N LEU A 372 -8.09 22.89 9.75
CA LEU A 372 -7.42 21.59 9.85
C LEU A 372 -6.58 21.48 11.12
N SER A 373 -5.87 22.55 11.50
CA SER A 373 -5.09 22.58 12.75
C SER A 373 -5.98 22.38 13.97
N ARG A 374 -7.08 23.16 14.09
CA ARG A 374 -8.05 23.01 15.19
C ARG A 374 -8.67 21.62 15.25
N ARG A 375 -9.03 21.05 14.09
CA ARG A 375 -9.55 19.68 14.01
C ARG A 375 -8.52 18.64 14.42
N THR A 376 -7.26 18.85 14.06
CA THR A 376 -6.16 17.96 14.46
C THR A 376 -5.92 18.01 15.97
N GLU A 377 -5.97 19.21 16.58
CA GLU A 377 -5.91 19.37 18.04
C GLU A 377 -7.07 18.66 18.74
N GLN A 378 -8.29 18.82 18.23
CA GLN A 378 -9.47 18.15 18.79
C GLN A 378 -9.41 16.62 18.64
N GLN A 379 -8.87 16.12 17.53
CA GLN A 379 -8.61 14.69 17.34
C GLN A 379 -7.53 14.17 18.29
N ALA A 380 -6.46 14.93 18.51
CA ALA A 380 -5.42 14.57 19.46
C ALA A 380 -5.99 14.45 20.89
N ALA A 381 -6.82 15.41 21.32
CA ALA A 381 -7.51 15.35 22.60
C ALA A 381 -8.44 14.13 22.71
N SER A 382 -9.19 13.82 21.65
CA SER A 382 -10.07 12.64 21.61
C SER A 382 -9.29 11.32 21.68
N LEU A 383 -8.10 11.27 21.07
CA LEU A 383 -7.20 10.12 21.14
C LEU A 383 -6.61 9.96 22.55
N GLU A 384 -6.29 11.05 23.22
CA GLU A 384 -5.81 11.04 24.61
C GLU A 384 -6.90 10.50 25.56
N GLU A 385 -8.14 10.94 25.39
CA GLU A 385 -9.29 10.41 26.15
C GLU A 385 -9.54 8.93 25.87
N THR A 386 -9.42 8.51 24.61
CA THR A 386 -9.55 7.10 24.22
C THR A 386 -8.44 6.24 24.82
N ALA A 387 -7.20 6.73 24.86
CA ALA A 387 -6.08 6.03 25.48
C ALA A 387 -6.29 5.86 26.98
N ALA A 388 -6.75 6.91 27.68
CA ALA A 388 -7.10 6.83 29.09
C ALA A 388 -8.22 5.81 29.36
N ALA A 389 -9.26 5.79 28.53
CA ALA A 389 -10.33 4.80 28.64
C ALA A 389 -9.83 3.36 28.40
N LEU A 390 -8.89 3.16 27.47
CA LEU A 390 -8.26 1.86 27.22
C LEU A 390 -7.41 1.39 28.41
N ASP A 391 -6.72 2.30 29.09
CA ASP A 391 -5.97 1.98 30.32
C ASP A 391 -6.91 1.54 31.45
N GLU A 392 -8.04 2.23 31.63
CA GLU A 392 -9.06 1.86 32.63
C GLU A 392 -9.71 0.50 32.31
N LEU A 393 -10.01 0.25 31.04
CA LEU A 393 -10.51 -1.06 30.58
C LEU A 393 -9.48 -2.16 30.82
N THR A 394 -8.20 -1.92 30.50
CA THR A 394 -7.12 -2.88 30.72
C THR A 394 -6.95 -3.20 32.20
N ALA A 395 -7.02 -2.18 33.07
CA ALA A 395 -7.00 -2.37 34.51
C ALA A 395 -8.19 -3.22 34.99
N THR A 396 -9.39 -2.97 34.44
CA THR A 396 -10.59 -3.73 34.77
C THR A 396 -10.51 -5.19 34.31
N VAL A 397 -10.02 -5.44 33.09
CA VAL A 397 -9.80 -6.80 32.57
C VAL A 397 -8.79 -7.56 33.42
N ARG A 398 -7.68 -6.92 33.83
CA ARG A 398 -6.70 -7.51 34.77
C ARG A 398 -7.34 -7.88 36.10
N ARG A 399 -8.18 -6.98 36.65
CA ARG A 399 -8.90 -7.21 37.91
C ARG A 399 -9.86 -8.39 37.79
N THR A 400 -10.62 -8.47 36.70
CA THR A 400 -11.53 -9.59 36.42
C THR A 400 -10.79 -10.91 36.25
N ALA A 401 -9.66 -10.92 35.53
CA ALA A 401 -8.84 -12.11 35.36
C ALA A 401 -8.26 -12.60 36.70
N SER A 402 -7.82 -11.68 37.56
CA SER A 402 -7.38 -12.00 38.93
C SER A 402 -8.52 -12.59 39.76
N GLY A 403 -9.71 -11.98 39.71
CA GLY A 403 -10.89 -12.49 40.41
C GLY A 403 -11.31 -13.88 39.93
N ALA A 404 -11.23 -14.15 38.63
CA ALA A 404 -11.52 -15.47 38.07
C ALA A 404 -10.52 -16.54 38.55
N ARG A 405 -9.23 -16.21 38.64
CA ARG A 405 -8.22 -17.11 39.22
C ARG A 405 -8.52 -17.40 40.69
N GLN A 406 -8.80 -16.38 41.49
CA GLN A 406 -9.14 -16.55 42.90
C GLN A 406 -10.38 -17.42 43.08
N ALA A 407 -11.42 -17.22 42.27
CA ALA A 407 -12.61 -18.08 42.28
C ALA A 407 -12.27 -19.53 41.91
N SER A 408 -11.41 -19.75 40.91
CA SER A 408 -10.93 -21.08 40.53
C SER A 408 -10.18 -21.77 41.68
N ASP A 409 -9.34 -21.04 42.41
CA ASP A 409 -8.59 -21.58 43.55
C ASP A 409 -9.52 -21.99 44.70
N VAL A 410 -10.53 -21.15 45.00
CA VAL A 410 -11.57 -21.47 45.99
C VAL A 410 -12.33 -22.74 45.58
N VAL A 411 -12.79 -22.82 44.32
CA VAL A 411 -13.50 -24.01 43.81
C VAL A 411 -12.63 -25.26 43.87
N SER A 412 -11.34 -25.16 43.55
CA SER A 412 -10.39 -26.28 43.65
C SER A 412 -10.24 -26.76 45.09
N THR A 413 -10.09 -25.83 46.03
CA THR A 413 -9.99 -26.13 47.47
C THR A 413 -11.26 -26.80 47.99
N THR A 414 -12.43 -26.22 47.70
CA THR A 414 -13.73 -26.80 48.09
C THR A 414 -13.95 -28.19 47.49
N ARG A 415 -13.51 -28.43 46.25
CA ARG A 415 -13.56 -29.77 45.64
C ARG A 415 -12.69 -30.77 46.40
N GLY A 416 -11.50 -30.34 46.84
CA GLY A 416 -10.61 -31.15 47.69
C GLY A 416 -11.27 -31.52 49.02
N GLU A 417 -11.85 -30.53 49.71
CA GLU A 417 -12.59 -30.76 50.97
C GLU A 417 -13.77 -31.71 50.78
N ALA A 418 -14.59 -31.51 49.75
CA ALA A 418 -15.71 -32.40 49.45
C ALA A 418 -15.26 -33.84 49.17
N THR A 419 -14.12 -34.01 48.49
CA THR A 419 -13.51 -35.34 48.25
C THR A 419 -13.09 -35.99 49.57
N HIS A 420 -12.46 -35.23 50.47
CA HIS A 420 -12.08 -35.72 51.79
C HIS A 420 -13.29 -36.07 52.66
N SER A 421 -14.32 -35.22 52.70
CA SER A 421 -15.58 -35.53 53.38
C SER A 421 -16.24 -36.80 52.83
N GLY A 422 -16.18 -37.02 51.52
CA GLY A 422 -16.63 -38.26 50.89
C GLY A 422 -15.90 -39.50 51.40
N GLN A 423 -14.58 -39.42 51.62
CA GLN A 423 -13.79 -40.50 52.22
C GLN A 423 -14.23 -40.79 53.67
N VAL A 424 -14.44 -39.74 54.47
CA VAL A 424 -14.91 -39.89 55.87
C VAL A 424 -16.29 -40.55 55.93
N VAL A 425 -17.23 -40.13 55.07
CA VAL A 425 -18.56 -40.76 54.99
C VAL A 425 -18.44 -42.23 54.58
N HIS A 426 -17.58 -42.55 53.62
CA HIS A 426 -17.35 -43.94 53.20
C HIS A 426 -16.80 -44.80 54.35
N GLN A 427 -15.84 -44.29 55.12
CA GLN A 427 -15.34 -44.96 56.33
C GLN A 427 -16.45 -45.18 57.37
N ALA A 428 -17.30 -44.18 57.60
CA ALA A 428 -18.41 -44.29 58.53
C ALA A 428 -19.43 -45.36 58.08
N VAL A 429 -19.76 -45.42 56.79
CA VAL A 429 -20.64 -46.46 56.23
C VAL A 429 -20.03 -47.85 56.37
N SER A 430 -18.72 -48.00 56.12
CA SER A 430 -18.02 -49.28 56.30
C SER A 430 -18.08 -49.75 57.76
N ALA A 431 -17.82 -48.84 58.72
CA ALA A 431 -17.92 -49.16 60.14
C ALA A 431 -19.35 -49.57 60.55
N MET A 432 -20.37 -48.92 60.00
CA MET A 432 -21.77 -49.32 60.23
C MET A 432 -22.08 -50.71 59.67
N GLY A 433 -21.52 -51.06 58.51
CA GLY A 433 -21.62 -52.42 57.95
C GLY A 433 -20.94 -53.48 58.82
N GLU A 434 -19.79 -53.16 59.43
CA GLU A 434 -19.14 -54.04 60.42
C GLU A 434 -19.99 -54.23 61.67
N ILE A 435 -20.62 -53.16 62.19
CA ILE A 435 -21.55 -53.23 63.33
C ILE A 435 -22.77 -54.09 62.98
N GLU A 436 -23.33 -53.97 61.78
CA GLU A 436 -24.45 -54.79 61.31
C GLU A 436 -24.06 -56.28 61.27
N ASN A 437 -22.89 -56.60 60.72
CA ASN A 437 -22.39 -57.97 60.67
C ASN A 437 -22.14 -58.55 62.06
N SER A 438 -21.56 -57.78 62.97
CA SER A 438 -21.38 -58.18 64.37
C SER A 438 -22.73 -58.44 65.05
N SER A 439 -23.73 -57.59 64.81
CA SER A 439 -25.09 -57.76 65.34
C SER A 439 -25.78 -59.02 64.81
N LYS A 440 -25.56 -59.40 63.55
CA LYS A 440 -26.03 -60.68 62.98
C LYS A 440 -25.37 -61.87 63.65
N GLN A 441 -24.05 -61.81 63.88
CA GLN A 441 -23.34 -62.87 64.60
C GLN A 441 -23.85 -63.01 66.04
N ILE A 442 -24.09 -61.89 66.74
CA ILE A 442 -24.70 -61.89 68.08
C ILE A 442 -26.09 -62.54 68.03
N SER A 443 -26.91 -62.19 67.05
CA SER A 443 -28.25 -62.79 66.89
C SER A 443 -28.18 -64.30 66.65
N GLN A 444 -27.20 -64.77 65.88
CA GLN A 444 -26.97 -66.21 65.65
C GLN A 444 -26.52 -66.92 66.93
N ILE A 445 -25.64 -66.30 67.73
CA ILE A 445 -25.24 -66.82 69.04
C ILE A 445 -26.43 -66.87 69.99
N ILE A 446 -27.28 -65.83 70.03
CA ILE A 446 -28.52 -65.83 70.83
C ILE A 446 -29.44 -66.98 70.40
N GLY A 447 -29.58 -67.23 69.09
CA GLY A 447 -30.35 -68.38 68.59
C GLY A 447 -29.80 -69.73 69.08
N VAL A 448 -28.48 -69.92 69.06
CA VAL A 448 -27.84 -71.12 69.62
C VAL A 448 -28.04 -71.19 71.15
N ILE A 449 -27.97 -70.07 71.85
CA ILE A 449 -28.23 -70.01 73.30
C ILE A 449 -29.67 -70.42 73.60
N ASP A 450 -30.65 -69.96 72.81
CA ASP A 450 -32.06 -70.32 72.96
C ASP A 450 -32.27 -71.83 72.72
N GLU A 451 -31.60 -72.40 71.73
CA GLU A 451 -31.60 -73.85 71.48
C GLU A 451 -30.99 -74.64 72.65
N ILE A 452 -29.86 -74.19 73.20
CA ILE A 452 -29.25 -74.79 74.40
C ILE A 452 -30.17 -74.67 75.60
N ALA A 453 -30.83 -73.52 75.80
CA ALA A 453 -31.77 -73.31 76.89
C ALA A 453 -32.97 -74.27 76.78
N PHE A 454 -33.51 -74.46 75.57
CA PHE A 454 -34.59 -75.42 75.31
C PHE A 454 -34.15 -76.86 75.56
N GLN A 455 -32.97 -77.26 75.09
CA GLN A 455 -32.40 -78.58 75.36
C GLN A 455 -32.16 -78.80 76.86
N THR A 456 -31.66 -77.80 77.57
CA THR A 456 -31.43 -77.84 79.03
C THR A 456 -32.75 -77.99 79.78
N ASN A 457 -33.79 -77.26 79.36
CA ASN A 457 -35.13 -77.37 79.91
C ASN A 457 -35.73 -78.77 79.67
N LEU A 458 -35.55 -79.34 78.47
CA LEU A 458 -35.95 -80.72 78.17
C LEU A 458 -35.18 -81.78 78.96
N LEU A 459 -33.86 -81.61 79.11
CA LEU A 459 -33.02 -82.47 79.95
C LEU A 459 -33.45 -82.41 81.41
N ALA A 460 -33.72 -81.20 81.93
CA ALA A 460 -34.23 -81.01 83.28
C ALA A 460 -35.60 -81.67 83.47
N LEU A 461 -36.47 -81.61 82.45
CA LEU A 461 -37.78 -82.28 82.48
C LEU A 461 -37.63 -83.81 82.47
N ASN A 462 -36.75 -84.36 81.63
CA ASN A 462 -36.48 -85.81 81.57
C ASN A 462 -35.74 -86.35 82.81
N ALA A 463 -35.00 -85.52 83.54
CA ALA A 463 -34.35 -85.89 84.79
C ALA A 463 -35.26 -85.74 86.02
N GLY A 464 -36.36 -85.00 85.91
CA GLY A 464 -37.37 -84.81 86.95
C GLY A 464 -38.52 -85.82 86.92
N VAL A 465 -38.63 -86.61 85.85
CA VAL A 465 -39.52 -87.78 85.69
C VAL A 465 -38.71 -89.04 85.96
#